data_AF-A0A0L0FBK8-F1
#
_entry.id   AF-A0A0L0FBK8-F1
#
_cell.length_a   1.000
_cell.length_b   1.000
_cell.length_c   1.000
_cell.angle_alpha   90.00
_cell.angle_beta   90.00
_cell.angle_gamma   90.00
#
_symmetry.space_group_name_H-M   'P 1'
#
loop_
_entity.id
_entity.type
_entity.pdbx_description
1 polymer ?
#
loop_
_entity_poly.entity_id
_entity_poly.type
_entity_poly.pdbx_seq_one_letter_code
_entity_poly.pdbx_strand_id
1 'polypeptide(L)'
;RRLNLQEDTTSSIWNVDQFSLPYGDNLYGAHPHFVEIRNGKAHGVLLRNSNGQDWRLTKSGLNVVTIGGIIDLFVFAGPSVDEASRQYQALVGTPWMPPYWSLGWQQCRYGFKDLSEIKNVYNEYMRQAIPLEVIYTDIDYMHRWRNFTNDPINFELEDLREFVKTVHEDDRRINIIVDPCIGEAKTGEYKAYDNGLEQDVFIKNVGGEVYRSRQWAGDVAILDPTAKNIKQYFTDELVQWWSETGIQFDGIWLDMNEFASFVDGEVNTTMPSDWFENHTVLWKYPAWVEDDTKRAKINAMTAQEVLDTDFEKEYRLTNGGNREYEDPLNNPPYHVHNCVAGIDSFSNVQHEDTGFGISELIWGKPEKPKPLTHKTFDMTARFANGAQQYNMHNLYGIGMARVVRAAAEALPREGRPFMLTRSTFSGSGSFCGTWNGDNVGNWEQYRSGVHAVIKAQV
;
A
#
# COMPACT_ATOMS: atom_id res chain seq x y z
N ARG A 1 -14.83 10.10 13.56
CA ARG A 1 -15.37 9.68 14.88
C ARG A 1 -16.09 10.90 15.44
N ARG A 2 -17.40 10.85 15.73
CA ARG A 2 -17.91 11.75 16.77
C ARG A 2 -17.25 11.24 18.04
N LEU A 3 -16.21 11.93 18.46
CA LEU A 3 -15.40 11.50 19.60
C LEU A 3 -16.31 11.52 20.83
N ASN A 4 -16.74 10.33 21.28
CA ASN A 4 -17.58 10.22 22.45
C ASN A 4 -16.66 10.45 23.66
N LEU A 5 -16.80 11.60 24.33
CA LEU A 5 -16.00 12.02 25.48
C LEU A 5 -16.18 11.13 26.74
N GLN A 6 -16.88 10.00 26.62
CA GLN A 6 -17.16 9.12 27.75
C GLN A 6 -15.94 8.29 28.18
N GLU A 7 -15.00 8.00 27.27
CA GLU A 7 -13.78 7.23 27.53
C GLU A 7 -12.55 7.92 26.91
N ASP A 8 -11.44 7.90 27.64
CA ASP A 8 -10.16 8.40 27.14
C ASP A 8 -9.72 7.55 25.95
N THR A 9 -9.29 8.17 24.86
CA THR A 9 -8.84 7.45 23.68
C THR A 9 -7.57 8.03 23.10
N THR A 10 -6.65 7.15 22.73
CA THR A 10 -5.46 7.48 21.95
C THR A 10 -5.68 7.11 20.49
N SER A 11 -5.26 7.97 19.58
CA SER A 11 -5.13 7.65 18.15
C SER A 11 -3.72 7.98 17.72
N SER A 12 -3.02 6.99 17.19
CA SER A 12 -1.64 7.13 16.75
C SER A 12 -1.57 7.48 15.27
N ILE A 13 -0.60 8.32 14.91
CA ILE A 13 -0.34 8.76 13.54
C ILE A 13 1.07 8.31 13.19
N TRP A 14 1.14 7.18 12.49
CA TRP A 14 2.34 6.56 11.97
C TRP A 14 1.92 5.60 10.86
N ASN A 15 2.38 5.81 9.63
CA ASN A 15 1.95 4.99 8.50
C ASN A 15 2.47 3.56 8.66
N VAL A 16 1.59 2.56 8.56
CA VAL A 16 2.02 1.17 8.73
C VAL A 16 1.17 0.24 7.89
N ASP A 17 1.83 -0.82 7.40
CA ASP A 17 1.19 -1.94 6.72
C ASP A 17 0.44 -2.81 7.73
N GLN A 18 -0.75 -2.34 8.11
CA GLN A 18 -1.61 -3.00 9.08
C GLN A 18 -2.96 -3.31 8.44
N PHE A 19 -3.28 -4.61 8.40
CA PHE A 19 -4.51 -5.10 7.79
C PHE A 19 -5.73 -4.83 8.70
N SER A 20 -6.91 -4.91 8.10
CA SER A 20 -8.21 -4.59 8.68
C SER A 20 -8.35 -3.09 8.97
N LEU A 21 -9.56 -2.59 9.16
CA LEU A 21 -9.77 -1.31 9.85
C LEU A 21 -9.85 -1.63 11.36
N PRO A 22 -8.74 -1.64 12.12
CA PRO A 22 -8.78 -1.95 13.53
C PRO A 22 -9.40 -0.84 14.36
N TYR A 23 -9.95 -1.23 15.51
CA TYR A 23 -10.34 -0.31 16.55
C TYR A 23 -9.11 0.21 17.28
N GLY A 24 -8.70 1.44 16.98
CA GLY A 24 -7.71 2.18 17.79
C GLY A 24 -6.24 1.98 17.40
N ASP A 25 -5.95 1.38 16.25
CA ASP A 25 -4.59 1.28 15.71
C ASP A 25 -4.30 2.34 14.63
N ASN A 26 -3.03 2.60 14.39
CA ASN A 26 -2.58 3.31 13.21
C ASN A 26 -2.63 2.41 11.96
N LEU A 27 -2.76 3.05 10.80
CA LEU A 27 -2.98 2.41 9.50
C LEU A 27 -2.07 3.07 8.45
N TYR A 28 -2.40 2.87 7.18
CA TYR A 28 -1.65 3.30 6.00
C TYR A 28 -1.38 4.81 5.89
N GLY A 29 -2.24 5.66 6.46
CA GLY A 29 -2.23 7.11 6.23
C GLY A 29 -2.20 7.98 7.48
N ALA A 30 -1.54 9.13 7.37
CA ALA A 30 -1.28 10.07 8.45
C ALA A 30 -1.93 11.43 8.17
N HIS A 31 -3.06 11.70 8.82
CA HIS A 31 -3.80 12.96 8.66
C HIS A 31 -3.95 13.64 10.03
N PRO A 32 -2.98 14.47 10.45
CA PRO A 32 -2.99 15.20 11.74
C PRO A 32 -3.98 16.38 11.71
N HIS A 33 -5.22 16.10 11.30
CA HIS A 33 -6.32 17.04 11.10
C HIS A 33 -7.57 16.54 11.82
N PHE A 34 -8.34 17.45 12.40
CA PHE A 34 -9.70 17.16 12.87
C PHE A 34 -10.64 18.32 12.63
N VAL A 35 -11.94 18.00 12.57
CA VAL A 35 -13.04 18.96 12.62
C VAL A 35 -13.83 18.73 13.90
N GLU A 36 -14.03 19.78 14.69
CA GLU A 36 -14.87 19.76 15.89
C GLU A 36 -16.16 20.52 15.64
N ILE A 37 -17.29 19.93 16.05
CA ILE A 37 -18.59 20.61 16.08
C ILE A 37 -18.94 20.95 17.53
N ARG A 38 -19.15 22.23 17.82
CA ARG A 38 -19.53 22.76 19.12
C ARG A 38 -20.72 23.70 18.98
N ASN A 39 -21.81 23.41 19.70
CA ASN A 39 -23.04 24.22 19.70
C ASN A 39 -23.58 24.55 18.29
N GLY A 40 -23.52 23.58 17.37
CA GLY A 40 -23.99 23.75 15.99
C GLY A 40 -23.05 24.51 15.05
N LYS A 41 -21.88 24.96 15.53
CA LYS A 41 -20.80 25.53 14.70
C LYS A 41 -19.63 24.56 14.64
N ALA A 42 -18.84 24.64 13.59
CA ALA A 42 -17.66 23.81 13.37
C ALA A 42 -16.41 24.67 13.18
N HIS A 43 -15.26 24.09 13.55
CA HIS A 43 -13.94 24.57 13.17
C HIS A 43 -13.04 23.36 12.87
N GLY A 44 -12.02 23.56 12.06
CA GLY A 44 -11.00 22.56 11.76
C GLY A 44 -9.64 22.96 12.35
N VAL A 45 -8.79 21.98 12.60
CA VAL A 45 -7.41 22.21 13.06
C VAL A 45 -6.50 21.20 12.36
N LEU A 46 -5.41 21.69 11.77
CA LEU A 46 -4.32 20.89 11.23
C LEU A 46 -3.06 21.17 12.05
N LEU A 47 -2.42 20.12 12.55
CA LEU A 47 -1.03 20.17 12.99
C LEU A 47 -0.15 19.73 11.83
N ARG A 48 0.53 20.66 11.16
CA ARG A 48 1.38 20.37 10.00
C ARG A 48 2.73 19.79 10.47
N ASN A 49 2.69 18.53 10.89
CA ASN A 49 3.82 17.78 11.41
C ASN A 49 3.76 16.34 10.88
N SER A 50 4.87 15.84 10.34
CA SER A 50 4.95 14.50 9.75
C SER A 50 5.57 13.46 10.67
N ASN A 51 6.12 13.84 11.83
CA ASN A 51 6.66 12.89 12.77
C ASN A 51 5.56 12.03 13.40
N GLY A 52 5.96 10.90 13.99
CA GLY A 52 5.05 10.04 14.73
C GLY A 52 4.35 10.78 15.87
N GLN A 53 3.04 10.59 16.01
CA GLN A 53 2.22 11.31 16.99
C GLN A 53 1.24 10.40 17.71
N ASP A 54 0.92 10.76 18.96
CA ASP A 54 -0.26 10.27 19.68
C ASP A 54 -1.21 11.42 19.98
N TRP A 55 -2.47 11.23 19.60
CA TRP A 55 -3.58 12.14 19.83
C TRP A 55 -4.48 11.56 20.90
N ARG A 56 -4.36 12.09 22.13
CA ARG A 56 -5.05 11.59 23.31
C ARG A 56 -6.21 12.49 23.66
N LEU A 57 -7.42 12.04 23.35
CA LEU A 57 -8.63 12.72 23.77
C LEU A 57 -9.07 12.21 25.14
N THR A 58 -9.27 13.13 26.06
CA THR A 58 -9.81 12.86 27.39
C THR A 58 -11.04 13.74 27.67
N LYS A 59 -11.67 13.55 28.83
CA LYS A 59 -12.72 14.47 29.32
C LYS A 59 -12.25 15.92 29.49
N SER A 60 -10.95 16.15 29.69
CA SER A 60 -10.38 17.49 29.90
C SER A 60 -9.91 18.18 28.61
N GLY A 61 -9.76 17.43 27.52
CA GLY A 61 -9.39 17.99 26.22
C GLY A 61 -8.57 17.03 25.36
N LEU A 62 -7.99 17.57 24.30
CA LEU A 62 -7.10 16.85 23.39
C LEU A 62 -5.63 17.17 23.74
N ASN A 63 -4.85 16.14 24.02
CA ASN A 63 -3.40 16.24 24.23
C ASN A 63 -2.69 15.58 23.05
N VAL A 64 -1.81 16.31 22.36
CA VAL A 64 -1.02 15.79 21.25
C VAL A 64 0.43 15.68 21.69
N VAL A 65 1.01 14.49 21.51
CA VAL A 65 2.44 14.24 21.70
C VAL A 65 3.03 13.94 20.32
N THR A 66 4.00 14.74 19.90
CA THR A 66 4.81 14.47 18.69
C THR A 66 6.24 14.14 19.09
N ILE A 67 6.86 13.18 18.40
CA ILE A 67 8.24 12.75 18.67
C ILE A 67 9.29 13.60 17.93
N GLY A 68 8.87 14.61 17.18
CA GLY A 68 9.78 15.48 16.43
C GLY A 68 9.08 16.61 15.70
N GLY A 69 9.86 17.33 14.89
CA GLY A 69 9.38 18.46 14.10
C GLY A 69 9.07 19.69 14.95
N ILE A 70 8.16 20.53 14.46
CA ILE A 70 7.70 21.75 15.13
C ILE A 70 6.19 21.71 15.34
N ILE A 71 5.70 22.63 16.17
CA ILE A 71 4.26 22.90 16.28
C ILE A 71 3.90 23.99 15.27
N ASP A 72 3.47 23.56 14.08
CA ASP A 72 2.94 24.42 13.02
C ASP A 72 1.43 24.18 12.90
N LEU A 73 0.64 25.01 13.59
CA LEU A 73 -0.80 24.79 13.80
C LEU A 73 -1.64 25.75 12.96
N PHE A 74 -2.55 25.20 12.16
CA PHE A 74 -3.53 25.95 11.38
C PHE A 74 -4.93 25.74 11.96
N VAL A 75 -5.70 26.81 12.08
CA VAL A 75 -7.09 26.77 12.55
C VAL A 75 -8.00 27.31 11.46
N PHE A 76 -9.03 26.53 11.12
CA PHE A 76 -10.02 26.81 10.09
C PHE A 76 -11.34 27.19 10.77
N ALA A 77 -11.77 28.44 10.61
CA ALA A 77 -12.83 29.04 11.41
C ALA A 77 -14.27 28.53 11.13
N GLY A 78 -14.51 27.79 10.05
CA GLY A 78 -15.87 27.36 9.66
C GLY A 78 -16.74 28.53 9.20
N PRO A 79 -18.01 28.68 9.65
CA PRO A 79 -18.65 28.00 10.80
C PRO A 79 -19.32 26.65 10.52
N SER A 80 -19.39 26.17 9.29
CA SER A 80 -19.86 24.81 8.96
C SER A 80 -18.70 23.84 8.77
N VAL A 81 -18.99 22.53 8.82
CA VAL A 81 -18.01 21.47 8.48
C VAL A 81 -17.49 21.71 7.06
N ASP A 82 -18.40 21.97 6.11
CA ASP A 82 -18.06 22.27 4.72
C ASP A 82 -17.13 23.47 4.58
N GLU A 83 -17.38 24.58 5.28
CA GLU A 83 -16.51 25.76 5.21
C GLU A 83 -15.14 25.51 5.85
N ALA A 84 -15.09 24.81 6.98
CA ALA A 84 -13.82 24.43 7.63
C ALA A 84 -13.00 23.51 6.72
N SER A 85 -13.62 22.50 6.12
CA SER A 85 -12.97 21.60 5.16
C SER A 85 -12.52 22.31 3.89
N ARG A 86 -13.28 23.28 3.36
CA ARG A 86 -12.82 24.11 2.22
C ARG A 86 -11.60 24.95 2.57
N GLN A 87 -11.56 25.53 3.77
CA GLN A 87 -10.40 26.30 4.25
C GLN A 87 -9.16 25.42 4.42
N TYR A 88 -9.34 24.19 4.95
CA TYR A 88 -8.29 23.17 5.00
C TYR A 88 -7.77 22.81 3.60
N GLN A 89 -8.68 22.53 2.66
CA GLN A 89 -8.34 22.19 1.28
C GLN A 89 -7.67 23.36 0.53
N ALA A 90 -7.98 24.62 0.87
CA ALA A 90 -7.26 25.77 0.33
C ALA A 90 -5.78 25.81 0.74
N LEU A 91 -5.43 25.18 1.87
CA LEU A 91 -4.04 25.04 2.33
C LEU A 91 -3.35 23.80 1.74
N VAL A 92 -4.00 22.64 1.77
CA VAL A 92 -3.37 21.35 1.42
C VAL A 92 -3.61 20.89 -0.03
N GLY A 93 -4.49 21.59 -0.75
CA GLY A 93 -4.90 21.26 -2.12
C GLY A 93 -6.33 20.72 -2.18
N THR A 94 -7.08 21.17 -3.18
CA THR A 94 -8.44 20.66 -3.46
C THR A 94 -8.38 19.27 -4.06
N PRO A 95 -9.39 18.41 -3.80
CA PRO A 95 -9.46 17.08 -4.42
C PRO A 95 -9.29 17.13 -5.93
N TRP A 96 -8.45 16.23 -6.45
CA TRP A 96 -8.25 16.11 -7.89
C TRP A 96 -9.54 15.63 -8.58
N MET A 97 -9.74 16.04 -9.82
CA MET A 97 -10.86 15.56 -10.61
C MET A 97 -10.49 14.21 -11.24
N PRO A 98 -11.15 13.09 -10.92
CA PRO A 98 -10.89 11.83 -11.60
C PRO A 98 -11.39 11.81 -13.05
N PRO A 99 -10.90 10.92 -13.92
CA PRO A 99 -11.54 10.67 -15.21
C PRO A 99 -12.94 10.07 -15.01
N TYR A 100 -13.88 10.35 -15.91
CA TYR A 100 -15.29 9.98 -15.72
C TYR A 100 -15.50 8.47 -15.55
N TRP A 101 -14.78 7.66 -16.33
CA TRP A 101 -14.83 6.19 -16.26
C TRP A 101 -14.45 5.66 -14.88
N SER A 102 -13.65 6.36 -14.07
CA SER A 102 -13.27 5.81 -12.77
C SER A 102 -14.39 5.90 -11.72
N LEU A 103 -15.54 6.50 -12.07
CA LEU A 103 -16.75 6.50 -11.24
C LEU A 103 -17.58 5.21 -11.44
N GLY A 104 -17.28 4.42 -12.45
CA GLY A 104 -17.94 3.13 -12.72
C GLY A 104 -17.47 2.01 -11.80
N TRP A 105 -18.13 0.85 -11.91
CA TRP A 105 -17.81 -0.33 -11.13
C TRP A 105 -16.43 -0.91 -11.50
N GLN A 106 -15.69 -1.38 -10.52
CA GLN A 106 -14.30 -1.83 -10.70
C GLN A 106 -14.10 -3.22 -10.09
N GLN A 107 -13.38 -4.09 -10.78
CA GLN A 107 -13.07 -5.46 -10.33
C GLN A 107 -11.55 -5.65 -10.25
N CYS A 108 -11.09 -6.16 -9.10
CA CYS A 108 -9.71 -6.57 -8.85
C CYS A 108 -9.70 -7.88 -8.04
N ARG A 109 -8.58 -8.58 -8.03
CA ARG A 109 -8.29 -9.67 -7.12
C ARG A 109 -6.78 -9.89 -7.08
N TYR A 110 -6.20 -9.89 -5.88
CA TYR A 110 -4.91 -10.55 -5.68
C TYR A 110 -5.09 -12.04 -5.90
N GLY A 111 -4.29 -12.59 -6.80
CA GLY A 111 -4.24 -14.00 -7.04
C GLY A 111 -5.10 -14.46 -8.20
N PHE A 112 -5.04 -13.73 -9.31
CA PHE A 112 -5.43 -14.29 -10.60
C PHE A 112 -4.32 -15.24 -11.07
N LYS A 113 -4.69 -16.48 -11.36
CA LYS A 113 -3.78 -17.56 -11.81
C LYS A 113 -3.01 -17.20 -13.06
N ASP A 114 -3.78 -16.72 -14.03
CA ASP A 114 -3.36 -16.47 -15.38
C ASP A 114 -4.37 -15.53 -16.07
N LEU A 115 -4.02 -15.12 -17.28
CA LEU A 115 -4.85 -14.25 -18.09
C LEU A 115 -6.20 -14.89 -18.48
N SER A 116 -6.30 -16.22 -18.53
CA SER A 116 -7.57 -16.88 -18.84
C SER A 116 -8.59 -16.70 -17.71
N GLU A 117 -8.15 -16.71 -16.45
CA GLU A 117 -9.03 -16.43 -15.31
C GLU A 117 -9.57 -14.99 -15.36
N ILE A 118 -8.74 -14.01 -15.69
CA ILE A 118 -9.18 -12.61 -15.84
C ILE A 118 -10.15 -12.46 -17.01
N LYS A 119 -9.82 -13.04 -18.18
CA LYS A 119 -10.71 -13.07 -19.35
C LYS A 119 -12.07 -13.69 -18.99
N ASN A 120 -12.08 -14.78 -18.23
CA ASN A 120 -13.31 -15.43 -17.78
C ASN A 120 -14.14 -14.54 -16.85
N VAL A 121 -13.53 -13.89 -15.86
CA VAL A 121 -14.24 -12.93 -14.98
C VAL A 121 -14.82 -11.79 -15.79
N TYR A 122 -14.03 -11.18 -16.67
CA TYR A 122 -14.47 -10.09 -17.55
C TYR A 122 -15.66 -10.52 -18.42
N ASN A 123 -15.55 -11.64 -19.12
CA ASN A 123 -16.60 -12.16 -19.99
C ASN A 123 -17.88 -12.53 -19.21
N GLU A 124 -17.73 -12.98 -17.97
CA GLU A 124 -18.89 -13.29 -17.12
C GLU A 124 -19.67 -12.04 -16.73
N TYR A 125 -19.00 -10.92 -16.41
CA TYR A 125 -19.67 -9.63 -16.21
C TYR A 125 -20.48 -9.23 -17.46
N MET A 126 -19.91 -9.41 -18.65
CA MET A 126 -20.59 -9.11 -19.92
C MET A 126 -21.81 -10.01 -20.12
N ARG A 127 -21.63 -11.32 -19.94
CA ARG A 127 -22.66 -12.33 -20.13
C ARG A 127 -23.84 -12.16 -19.17
N GLN A 128 -23.57 -11.74 -17.95
CA GLN A 128 -24.59 -11.50 -16.91
C GLN A 128 -25.19 -10.09 -16.98
N ALA A 129 -24.73 -9.24 -17.92
CA ALA A 129 -25.13 -7.84 -18.02
C ALA A 129 -24.95 -7.05 -16.71
N ILE A 130 -23.89 -7.36 -15.96
CA ILE A 130 -23.48 -6.60 -14.77
C ILE A 130 -22.51 -5.50 -15.23
N PRO A 131 -22.75 -4.22 -14.93
CA PRO A 131 -21.83 -3.14 -15.29
C PRO A 131 -20.44 -3.37 -14.72
N LEU A 132 -19.42 -3.23 -15.57
CA LEU A 132 -18.01 -3.31 -15.20
C LEU A 132 -17.26 -2.26 -16.02
N GLU A 133 -16.72 -1.24 -15.38
CA GLU A 133 -16.03 -0.17 -16.09
C GLU A 133 -14.52 -0.40 -16.13
N VAL A 134 -13.97 -0.98 -15.06
CA VAL A 134 -12.53 -1.16 -14.88
C VAL A 134 -12.20 -2.57 -14.39
N ILE A 135 -11.30 -3.26 -15.09
CA ILE A 135 -10.66 -4.50 -14.61
C ILE A 135 -9.23 -4.20 -14.16
N TYR A 136 -8.74 -4.86 -13.11
CA TYR A 136 -7.39 -4.69 -12.60
C TYR A 136 -6.57 -5.96 -12.75
N THR A 137 -5.26 -5.78 -12.89
CA THR A 137 -4.27 -6.82 -12.63
C THR A 137 -3.45 -6.45 -11.40
N ASP A 138 -3.51 -7.29 -10.37
CA ASP A 138 -2.62 -7.23 -9.21
C ASP A 138 -1.20 -7.72 -9.60
N ILE A 139 -0.29 -7.85 -8.64
CA ILE A 139 1.13 -8.16 -8.85
C ILE A 139 1.38 -9.49 -9.57
N ASP A 140 0.35 -10.33 -9.74
CA ASP A 140 0.38 -11.59 -10.49
C ASP A 140 0.83 -11.42 -11.95
N TYR A 141 0.58 -10.26 -12.56
CA TYR A 141 1.01 -10.01 -13.95
C TYR A 141 2.52 -9.88 -14.09
N MET A 142 3.24 -9.58 -13.00
CA MET A 142 4.66 -9.27 -13.02
C MET A 142 5.53 -10.52 -12.98
N HIS A 143 6.61 -10.56 -13.76
CA HIS A 143 7.59 -11.64 -13.66
C HIS A 143 8.36 -11.53 -12.34
N ARG A 144 8.15 -12.49 -11.44
CA ARG A 144 8.75 -12.51 -10.09
C ARG A 144 8.43 -11.24 -9.29
N TRP A 145 7.21 -10.70 -9.44
CA TRP A 145 6.75 -9.52 -8.72
C TRP A 145 7.59 -8.25 -8.96
N ARG A 146 8.36 -8.21 -10.05
CA ARG A 146 9.19 -7.07 -10.42
C ARG A 146 8.37 -6.08 -11.23
N ASN A 147 8.33 -4.83 -10.78
CA ASN A 147 7.79 -3.71 -11.56
C ASN A 147 8.30 -3.72 -13.00
N PHE A 148 7.52 -3.20 -13.94
CA PHE A 148 7.93 -3.05 -15.35
C PHE A 148 8.32 -4.37 -16.03
N THR A 149 7.70 -5.48 -15.61
CA THR A 149 7.85 -6.79 -16.24
C THR A 149 6.50 -7.49 -16.41
N ASN A 150 6.46 -8.54 -17.22
CA ASN A 150 5.30 -9.39 -17.42
C ASN A 150 5.70 -10.85 -17.23
N ASP A 151 4.89 -11.62 -16.50
CA ASP A 151 5.09 -13.06 -16.35
C ASP A 151 4.99 -13.73 -17.73
N PRO A 152 6.05 -14.41 -18.20
CA PRO A 152 6.11 -14.90 -19.58
C PRO A 152 5.24 -16.14 -19.83
N ILE A 153 4.61 -16.72 -18.79
CA ILE A 153 3.84 -17.95 -18.88
C ILE A 153 2.36 -17.69 -18.63
N ASN A 154 2.04 -17.03 -17.51
CA ASN A 154 0.65 -16.83 -17.07
C ASN A 154 0.05 -15.53 -17.63
N PHE A 155 0.91 -14.58 -17.99
CA PHE A 155 0.54 -13.26 -18.52
C PHE A 155 1.36 -12.93 -19.76
N GLU A 156 1.40 -13.89 -20.70
CA GLU A 156 2.12 -13.74 -21.96
C GLU A 156 1.71 -12.45 -22.67
N LEU A 157 2.74 -11.74 -23.15
CA LEU A 157 2.61 -10.36 -23.61
C LEU A 157 1.62 -10.19 -24.78
N GLU A 158 1.63 -11.12 -25.74
CA GLU A 158 0.76 -11.01 -26.91
C GLU A 158 -0.71 -11.20 -26.54
N ASP A 159 -1.02 -12.21 -25.72
CA ASP A 159 -2.37 -12.46 -25.24
C ASP A 159 -2.89 -11.32 -24.35
N LEU A 160 -2.00 -10.71 -23.55
CA LEU A 160 -2.33 -9.58 -22.70
C LEU A 160 -2.63 -8.33 -23.52
N ARG A 161 -1.86 -8.06 -24.60
CA ARG A 161 -2.17 -6.98 -25.54
C ARG A 161 -3.54 -7.17 -26.19
N GLU A 162 -3.85 -8.38 -26.65
CA GLU A 162 -5.14 -8.68 -27.26
C GLU A 162 -6.29 -8.48 -26.26
N PHE A 163 -6.08 -8.90 -25.00
CA PHE A 163 -7.06 -8.67 -23.95
C PHE A 163 -7.29 -7.18 -23.68
N VAL A 164 -6.23 -6.39 -23.50
CA VAL A 164 -6.32 -4.93 -23.28
C VAL A 164 -7.04 -4.27 -24.45
N LYS A 165 -6.71 -4.66 -25.69
CA LYS A 165 -7.38 -4.17 -26.89
C LYS A 165 -8.88 -4.48 -26.87
N THR A 166 -9.25 -5.70 -26.49
CA THR A 166 -10.68 -6.10 -26.35
C THR A 166 -11.37 -5.24 -25.30
N VAL A 167 -10.74 -5.04 -24.14
CA VAL A 167 -11.27 -4.18 -23.07
C VAL A 167 -11.54 -2.76 -23.57
N HIS A 168 -10.64 -2.21 -24.40
CA HIS A 168 -10.80 -0.88 -24.98
C HIS A 168 -11.83 -0.81 -26.11
N GLU A 169 -11.93 -1.84 -26.96
CA GLU A 169 -12.97 -1.94 -28.00
C GLU A 169 -14.39 -1.98 -27.41
N ASP A 170 -14.52 -2.53 -26.19
CA ASP A 170 -15.76 -2.55 -25.40
C ASP A 170 -16.00 -1.26 -24.58
N ASP A 171 -15.19 -0.21 -24.81
CA ASP A 171 -15.16 1.07 -24.08
C ASP A 171 -15.01 0.92 -22.55
N ARG A 172 -14.18 -0.03 -22.12
CA ARG A 172 -13.81 -0.24 -20.71
C ARG A 172 -12.34 0.06 -20.49
N ARG A 173 -11.89 -0.02 -19.24
CA ARG A 173 -10.54 0.38 -18.84
C ARG A 173 -9.84 -0.73 -18.07
N ILE A 174 -8.51 -0.73 -18.11
CA ILE A 174 -7.68 -1.64 -17.34
C ILE A 174 -6.65 -0.88 -16.52
N ASN A 175 -6.57 -1.17 -15.22
CA ASN A 175 -5.59 -0.57 -14.33
C ASN A 175 -4.59 -1.62 -13.84
N ILE A 176 -3.37 -1.19 -13.54
CA ILE A 176 -2.30 -2.05 -13.04
C ILE A 176 -1.82 -1.59 -11.66
N ILE A 177 -1.31 -2.51 -10.86
CA ILE A 177 -0.57 -2.19 -9.64
C ILE A 177 0.92 -1.93 -9.93
N VAL A 178 1.55 -1.08 -9.13
CA VAL A 178 3.01 -0.94 -9.02
C VAL A 178 3.39 -0.77 -7.54
N ASP A 179 4.57 -1.25 -7.18
CA ASP A 179 5.14 -1.08 -5.84
C ASP A 179 6.23 0.01 -5.82
N PRO A 180 6.56 0.60 -4.66
CA PRO A 180 7.53 1.69 -4.54
C PRO A 180 8.97 1.20 -4.36
N CYS A 181 9.29 -0.01 -4.81
CA CYS A 181 10.61 -0.60 -4.73
C CYS A 181 10.99 -1.30 -6.03
N ILE A 182 12.27 -1.66 -6.13
CA ILE A 182 12.81 -2.40 -7.26
C ILE A 182 13.53 -3.64 -6.70
N GLY A 183 13.13 -4.82 -7.19
CA GLY A 183 13.80 -6.08 -6.81
C GLY A 183 15.29 -6.04 -7.09
N GLU A 184 16.10 -6.43 -6.12
CA GLU A 184 17.54 -6.53 -6.30
C GLU A 184 17.88 -7.61 -7.32
N ALA A 185 18.92 -7.36 -8.11
CA ALA A 185 19.40 -8.27 -9.12
C ALA A 185 20.91 -8.11 -9.33
N LYS A 186 21.55 -9.11 -9.93
CA LYS A 186 22.92 -8.91 -10.40
C LYS A 186 22.91 -8.00 -11.62
N THR A 187 24.03 -7.31 -11.82
CA THR A 187 24.21 -6.42 -12.97
C THR A 187 23.88 -7.12 -14.29
N GLY A 188 22.99 -6.51 -15.07
CA GLY A 188 22.53 -7.01 -16.36
C GLY A 188 21.34 -7.96 -16.31
N GLU A 189 20.91 -8.43 -15.13
CA GLU A 189 19.75 -9.33 -15.00
C GLU A 189 18.41 -8.57 -14.96
N TYR A 190 18.42 -7.30 -14.54
CA TYR A 190 17.20 -6.51 -14.42
C TYR A 190 17.48 -5.02 -14.60
N LYS A 191 17.10 -4.50 -15.77
CA LYS A 191 17.41 -3.13 -16.20
C LYS A 191 16.92 -2.06 -15.22
N ALA A 192 15.71 -2.19 -14.68
CA ALA A 192 15.20 -1.18 -13.76
C ALA A 192 16.08 -1.04 -12.51
N TYR A 193 16.67 -2.14 -12.02
CA TYR A 193 17.61 -2.09 -10.90
C TYR A 193 18.94 -1.43 -11.30
N ASP A 194 19.52 -1.84 -12.44
CA ASP A 194 20.76 -1.26 -12.95
C ASP A 194 20.63 0.26 -13.20
N ASN A 195 19.55 0.67 -13.86
CA ASN A 195 19.23 2.06 -14.15
C ASN A 195 19.00 2.86 -12.85
N GLY A 196 18.39 2.25 -11.83
CA GLY A 196 18.17 2.88 -10.54
C GLY A 196 19.48 3.14 -9.78
N LEU A 197 20.42 2.19 -9.85
CA LEU A 197 21.77 2.36 -9.33
C LEU A 197 22.53 3.47 -10.07
N GLU A 198 22.46 3.49 -11.40
CA GLU A 198 23.12 4.51 -12.23
C GLU A 198 22.58 5.92 -11.95
N GLN A 199 21.27 6.05 -11.77
CA GLN A 199 20.61 7.34 -11.56
C GLN A 199 20.59 7.81 -10.09
N ASP A 200 21.12 6.99 -9.16
CA ASP A 200 21.17 7.26 -7.71
C ASP A 200 19.78 7.60 -7.11
N VAL A 201 18.81 6.72 -7.34
CA VAL A 201 17.39 6.94 -6.97
C VAL A 201 16.92 6.15 -5.76
N PHE A 202 17.80 5.39 -5.11
CA PHE A 202 17.43 4.56 -3.96
C PHE A 202 17.77 5.23 -2.62
N ILE A 203 16.97 4.93 -1.61
CA ILE A 203 17.25 5.29 -0.20
C ILE A 203 18.58 4.67 0.22
N LYS A 204 19.33 5.37 1.07
CA LYS A 204 20.64 4.91 1.57
C LYS A 204 20.62 4.61 3.06
N ASN A 205 21.41 3.63 3.47
CA ASN A 205 21.69 3.40 4.88
C ASN A 205 22.68 4.46 5.43
N VAL A 206 23.01 4.38 6.73
CA VAL A 206 23.93 5.33 7.37
C VAL A 206 25.37 5.25 6.82
N GLY A 207 25.74 4.13 6.20
CA GLY A 207 27.02 3.94 5.52
C GLY A 207 27.07 4.57 4.12
N GLY A 208 25.93 5.03 3.59
CA GLY A 208 25.83 5.59 2.25
C GLY A 208 25.63 4.53 1.15
N GLU A 209 25.42 3.28 1.52
CA GLU A 209 25.08 2.19 0.61
C GLU A 209 23.57 2.16 0.36
N VAL A 210 23.15 1.55 -0.75
CA VAL A 210 21.72 1.34 -1.04
C VAL A 210 21.08 0.54 0.10
N TYR A 211 20.00 1.06 0.64
CA TYR A 211 19.28 0.42 1.73
C TYR A 211 18.55 -0.82 1.21
N ARG A 212 18.83 -1.96 1.84
CA ARG A 212 18.24 -3.25 1.46
C ARG A 212 17.03 -3.57 2.32
N SER A 213 15.87 -3.76 1.69
CA SER A 213 14.63 -4.15 2.35
C SER A 213 14.05 -5.41 1.72
N ARG A 214 12.84 -5.81 2.11
CA ARG A 214 12.21 -7.03 1.61
C ARG A 214 10.72 -6.83 1.38
N GLN A 215 10.26 -7.21 0.19
CA GLN A 215 8.86 -7.13 -0.23
C GLN A 215 8.53 -8.27 -1.21
N TRP A 216 7.52 -8.12 -2.07
CA TRP A 216 7.05 -9.17 -2.99
C TRP A 216 8.15 -9.70 -3.93
N ALA A 217 9.01 -8.81 -4.43
CA ALA A 217 10.14 -9.17 -5.30
C ALA A 217 11.37 -9.71 -4.54
N GLY A 218 11.21 -10.21 -3.31
CA GLY A 218 12.31 -10.68 -2.46
C GLY A 218 13.08 -9.55 -1.81
N ASP A 219 14.41 -9.58 -1.88
CA ASP A 219 15.26 -8.44 -1.48
C ASP A 219 15.05 -7.28 -2.47
N VAL A 220 14.82 -6.07 -1.97
CA VAL A 220 14.45 -4.90 -2.78
C VAL A 220 15.22 -3.65 -2.35
N ALA A 221 15.48 -2.76 -3.31
CA ALA A 221 15.92 -1.39 -3.05
C ALA A 221 14.71 -0.45 -3.05
N ILE A 222 14.65 0.42 -2.04
CA ILE A 222 13.54 1.37 -1.82
C ILE A 222 13.77 2.63 -2.66
N LEU A 223 12.76 3.05 -3.43
CA LEU A 223 12.84 4.28 -4.23
C LEU A 223 12.78 5.52 -3.34
N ASP A 224 13.63 6.50 -3.60
CA ASP A 224 13.67 7.75 -2.86
C ASP A 224 12.88 8.86 -3.57
N PRO A 225 11.71 9.27 -3.06
CA PRO A 225 10.89 10.33 -3.69
C PRO A 225 11.54 11.73 -3.66
N THR A 226 12.67 11.89 -2.98
CA THR A 226 13.45 13.13 -2.88
C THR A 226 14.71 13.11 -3.74
N ALA A 227 15.09 11.97 -4.30
CA ALA A 227 16.24 11.87 -5.19
C ALA A 227 16.03 12.75 -6.43
N LYS A 228 17.10 13.41 -6.87
CA LYS A 228 17.04 14.40 -7.96
C LYS A 228 16.46 13.81 -9.25
N ASN A 229 16.80 12.56 -9.55
CA ASN A 229 16.45 11.89 -10.79
C ASN A 229 15.20 11.00 -10.69
N ILE A 230 14.58 10.83 -9.50
CA ILE A 230 13.51 9.83 -9.29
C ILE A 230 12.34 9.97 -10.26
N LYS A 231 11.93 11.21 -10.56
CA LYS A 231 10.85 11.46 -11.51
C LYS A 231 11.21 11.03 -12.93
N GLN A 232 12.44 11.34 -13.35
CA GLN A 232 12.93 10.97 -14.68
C GLN A 232 13.07 9.46 -14.79
N TYR A 233 13.76 8.84 -13.82
CA TYR A 233 13.91 7.39 -13.71
C TYR A 233 12.56 6.66 -13.82
N PHE A 234 11.60 6.96 -12.94
CA PHE A 234 10.34 6.23 -12.93
C PHE A 234 9.53 6.48 -14.21
N THR A 235 9.59 7.69 -14.76
CA THR A 235 8.95 8.03 -16.03
C THR A 235 9.55 7.22 -17.17
N ASP A 236 10.88 7.14 -17.24
CA ASP A 236 11.59 6.42 -18.29
C ASP A 236 11.31 4.93 -18.23
N GLU A 237 11.39 4.30 -17.05
CA GLU A 237 11.05 2.88 -16.87
C GLU A 237 9.61 2.59 -17.28
N LEU A 238 8.65 3.42 -16.84
CA LEU A 238 7.23 3.23 -17.13
C LEU A 238 6.93 3.45 -18.63
N VAL A 239 7.46 4.51 -19.24
CA VAL A 239 7.25 4.84 -20.66
C VAL A 239 7.95 3.84 -21.56
N GLN A 240 9.16 3.40 -21.21
CA GLN A 240 9.87 2.37 -21.95
C GLN A 240 9.11 1.05 -21.90
N TRP A 241 8.71 0.60 -20.70
CA TRP A 241 7.93 -0.63 -20.55
C TRP A 241 6.60 -0.52 -21.31
N TRP A 242 5.86 0.59 -21.17
CA TRP A 242 4.63 0.84 -21.94
C TRP A 242 4.86 0.75 -23.45
N SER A 243 5.94 1.35 -23.96
CA SER A 243 6.21 1.43 -25.40
C SER A 243 6.69 0.11 -25.98
N GLU A 244 7.56 -0.61 -25.27
CA GLU A 244 8.09 -1.92 -25.68
C GLU A 244 7.01 -3.01 -25.58
N THR A 245 6.20 -2.97 -24.53
CA THR A 245 5.13 -3.93 -24.33
C THR A 245 3.86 -3.58 -25.10
N GLY A 246 3.58 -2.32 -25.41
CA GLY A 246 2.31 -1.93 -26.03
C GLY A 246 1.08 -2.21 -25.16
N ILE A 247 1.25 -2.50 -23.87
CA ILE A 247 0.14 -2.68 -22.92
C ILE A 247 -0.37 -1.30 -22.52
N GLN A 248 -1.57 -0.95 -23.00
CA GLN A 248 -2.15 0.37 -22.79
C GLN A 248 -3.07 0.42 -21.55
N PHE A 249 -2.52 0.48 -20.35
CA PHE A 249 -3.33 0.61 -19.12
C PHE A 249 -3.79 2.05 -18.82
N ASP A 250 -4.95 2.22 -18.21
CA ASP A 250 -5.63 3.51 -18.09
C ASP A 250 -5.34 4.24 -16.77
N GLY A 251 -4.85 3.50 -15.78
CA GLY A 251 -4.59 3.99 -14.44
C GLY A 251 -3.59 3.12 -13.68
N ILE A 252 -3.03 3.72 -12.64
CA ILE A 252 -2.02 3.07 -11.80
C ILE A 252 -2.52 3.03 -10.35
N TRP A 253 -2.39 1.86 -9.76
CA TRP A 253 -2.55 1.59 -8.35
C TRP A 253 -1.17 1.48 -7.71
N LEU A 254 -0.77 2.46 -6.91
CA LEU A 254 0.45 2.42 -6.12
C LEU A 254 0.13 1.84 -4.74
N ASP A 255 0.65 0.65 -4.46
CA ASP A 255 0.45 -0.02 -3.19
C ASP A 255 1.73 -0.10 -2.35
N MET A 256 1.63 -0.65 -1.14
CA MET A 256 2.79 -1.02 -0.30
C MET A 256 3.71 0.15 0.06
N ASN A 257 3.17 1.38 0.04
CA ASN A 257 3.94 2.61 0.04
C ASN A 257 3.89 3.39 1.35
N GLU A 258 3.78 2.71 2.47
CA GLU A 258 3.97 3.33 3.79
C GLU A 258 5.40 3.83 4.03
N PHE A 259 6.51 3.23 3.59
CA PHE A 259 6.81 1.98 2.87
C PHE A 259 6.57 0.71 3.70
N ALA A 260 5.94 -0.30 3.11
CA ALA A 260 5.75 -1.61 3.71
C ALA A 260 6.97 -2.52 3.50
N SER A 261 7.49 -3.09 4.59
CA SER A 261 8.60 -4.06 4.57
C SER A 261 8.19 -5.34 5.27
N PHE A 262 8.60 -6.48 4.71
CA PHE A 262 8.41 -7.81 5.31
C PHE A 262 9.45 -8.13 6.40
N VAL A 263 10.41 -7.24 6.60
CA VAL A 263 11.37 -7.26 7.71
C VAL A 263 11.37 -5.94 8.46
N ASP A 264 11.59 -5.99 9.77
CA ASP A 264 11.75 -4.79 10.58
C ASP A 264 13.19 -4.26 10.44
N GLY A 265 13.36 -3.11 9.78
CA GLY A 265 14.67 -2.52 9.48
C GLY A 265 15.40 -3.16 8.28
N GLU A 266 16.73 -3.09 8.28
CA GLU A 266 17.55 -3.42 7.08
C GLU A 266 17.76 -4.93 6.92
N VAL A 267 17.77 -5.44 5.69
CA VAL A 267 18.11 -6.85 5.44
C VAL A 267 19.60 -7.08 5.65
N ASN A 268 19.94 -7.93 6.64
CA ASN A 268 21.33 -8.31 6.94
C ASN A 268 21.72 -9.71 6.42
N THR A 269 20.79 -10.41 5.77
CA THR A 269 20.97 -11.76 5.26
C THR A 269 20.48 -11.85 3.82
N THR A 270 21.31 -12.40 2.93
CA THR A 270 20.90 -12.58 1.53
C THR A 270 19.81 -13.64 1.44
N MET A 271 18.77 -13.34 0.65
CA MET A 271 17.73 -14.31 0.34
C MET A 271 18.31 -15.59 -0.31
N PRO A 272 17.80 -16.80 0.02
CA PRO A 272 18.21 -18.03 -0.67
C PRO A 272 18.01 -17.93 -2.18
N SER A 273 18.95 -18.49 -2.96
CA SER A 273 18.92 -18.40 -4.43
C SER A 273 17.71 -19.10 -5.07
N ASP A 274 17.14 -20.07 -4.37
CA ASP A 274 15.96 -20.85 -4.76
C ASP A 274 14.66 -20.29 -4.17
N TRP A 275 14.69 -19.10 -3.54
CA TRP A 275 13.50 -18.53 -2.89
C TRP A 275 12.33 -18.42 -3.84
N PHE A 276 12.51 -17.84 -5.03
CA PHE A 276 11.45 -17.74 -6.03
C PHE A 276 10.99 -19.12 -6.52
N GLU A 277 11.86 -20.12 -6.58
CA GLU A 277 11.52 -21.47 -7.05
C GLU A 277 10.72 -22.25 -6.00
N ASN A 278 10.97 -21.98 -4.72
CA ASN A 278 10.34 -22.66 -3.58
C ASN A 278 9.14 -21.89 -3.00
N HIS A 279 9.04 -20.57 -3.24
CA HIS A 279 8.03 -19.69 -2.67
C HIS A 279 7.04 -19.14 -3.71
N THR A 280 7.03 -19.69 -4.94
CA THR A 280 5.92 -19.56 -5.91
C THR A 280 4.61 -20.20 -5.44
N VAL A 281 4.39 -20.33 -4.13
CA VAL A 281 3.36 -21.16 -3.49
C VAL A 281 1.93 -20.67 -3.79
N LEU A 282 1.76 -19.50 -4.41
CA LEU A 282 0.44 -19.09 -4.86
C LEU A 282 0.01 -19.74 -6.18
N TRP A 283 0.93 -20.15 -7.06
CA TRP A 283 0.55 -20.71 -8.36
C TRP A 283 1.38 -21.93 -8.73
N LYS A 284 0.82 -23.12 -8.43
CA LYS A 284 1.20 -24.36 -9.12
C LYS A 284 1.03 -24.16 -10.63
N TYR A 285 2.09 -24.40 -11.40
CA TYR A 285 2.03 -24.48 -12.87
C TYR A 285 0.94 -25.48 -13.32
N PRO A 286 0.05 -25.14 -14.28
CA PRO A 286 -1.11 -25.95 -14.62
C PRO A 286 -0.86 -27.37 -15.17
N ALA A 287 -1.92 -28.17 -15.17
CA ALA A 287 -1.96 -29.61 -15.33
C ALA A 287 -1.65 -30.21 -16.73
N TRP A 288 -1.06 -29.48 -17.69
CA TRP A 288 -0.78 -30.02 -19.04
C TRP A 288 0.66 -30.50 -19.27
N VAL A 289 1.50 -30.53 -18.22
CA VAL A 289 2.83 -31.16 -18.30
C VAL A 289 2.65 -32.69 -18.26
N GLU A 290 2.91 -33.36 -19.39
CA GLU A 290 2.68 -34.81 -19.60
C GLU A 290 3.69 -35.73 -18.87
N ASP A 291 4.67 -35.21 -18.14
CA ASP A 291 5.68 -36.02 -17.41
C ASP A 291 5.29 -36.26 -15.94
N ASP A 292 4.81 -37.47 -15.66
CA ASP A 292 4.32 -37.91 -14.35
C ASP A 292 5.42 -38.13 -13.29
N THR A 293 6.71 -38.23 -13.66
CA THR A 293 7.79 -38.42 -12.68
C THR A 293 8.22 -37.12 -11.99
N LYS A 294 7.93 -35.96 -12.58
CA LYS A 294 8.12 -34.63 -11.97
C LYS A 294 6.91 -34.19 -11.13
N ARG A 295 5.69 -34.63 -11.48
CA ARG A 295 4.44 -34.37 -10.72
C ARG A 295 4.45 -34.91 -9.29
N ALA A 296 5.06 -36.07 -9.06
CA ALA A 296 5.00 -36.75 -7.76
C ALA A 296 5.88 -36.12 -6.65
N LYS A 297 6.85 -35.27 -6.99
CA LYS A 297 7.67 -34.55 -6.00
C LYS A 297 7.12 -33.17 -5.60
N ILE A 298 6.16 -32.63 -6.37
CA ILE A 298 5.67 -31.24 -6.23
C ILE A 298 4.30 -31.18 -5.53
N ASN A 299 3.58 -32.31 -5.45
CA ASN A 299 2.17 -32.35 -5.01
C ASN A 299 1.93 -32.61 -3.51
N ALA A 300 2.90 -32.37 -2.63
CA ALA A 300 2.75 -32.71 -1.22
C ALA A 300 2.14 -31.62 -0.31
N MET A 301 1.56 -30.52 -0.84
CA MET A 301 0.64 -29.63 -0.09
C MET A 301 -0.40 -29.01 -1.03
N THR A 302 -1.63 -28.89 -0.58
CA THR A 302 -2.78 -28.27 -1.26
C THR A 302 -2.88 -26.78 -0.91
N ALA A 303 -3.47 -25.96 -1.79
CA ALA A 303 -3.60 -24.51 -1.60
C ALA A 303 -4.40 -24.12 -0.33
N GLN A 304 -5.18 -25.06 0.22
CA GLN A 304 -5.86 -24.87 1.49
C GLN A 304 -4.89 -24.99 2.68
N GLU A 305 -3.88 -25.88 2.58
CA GLU A 305 -2.87 -26.07 3.61
C GLU A 305 -1.88 -24.91 3.68
N VAL A 306 -1.65 -24.16 2.58
CA VAL A 306 -0.75 -22.99 2.53
C VAL A 306 -1.38 -21.74 3.15
N LEU A 307 -2.71 -21.60 3.03
CA LEU A 307 -3.45 -20.54 3.73
C LEU A 307 -3.56 -20.83 5.23
N ASP A 308 -3.53 -22.11 5.62
CA ASP A 308 -3.61 -22.55 7.02
C ASP A 308 -2.23 -22.75 7.69
N THR A 309 -1.13 -22.89 6.93
CA THR A 309 0.23 -22.88 7.47
C THR A 309 0.82 -21.49 7.36
N ASP A 310 0.81 -20.74 8.46
CA ASP A 310 1.90 -19.89 8.96
C ASP A 310 2.77 -19.13 7.92
N PHE A 311 2.27 -18.72 6.75
CA PHE A 311 3.04 -17.93 5.78
C PHE A 311 3.46 -16.59 6.39
N GLU A 312 2.57 -16.00 7.20
CA GLU A 312 2.93 -14.86 8.06
C GLU A 312 3.88 -15.24 9.21
N LYS A 313 3.82 -16.46 9.75
CA LYS A 313 4.54 -16.85 10.97
C LYS A 313 5.95 -17.35 10.68
N GLU A 314 6.17 -18.25 9.74
CA GLU A 314 7.50 -18.75 9.36
C GLU A 314 8.37 -17.68 8.69
N TYR A 315 7.77 -16.74 7.94
CA TYR A 315 8.53 -15.67 7.28
C TYR A 315 8.84 -14.50 8.22
N ARG A 316 7.91 -14.08 9.09
CA ARG A 316 8.18 -13.04 10.11
C ARG A 316 9.21 -13.51 11.15
N LEU A 317 9.22 -14.80 11.50
CA LEU A 317 10.07 -15.33 12.56
C LEU A 317 11.53 -15.56 12.15
N THR A 318 11.85 -15.66 10.84
CA THR A 318 13.19 -16.09 10.43
C THR A 318 14.19 -14.96 10.15
N ASN A 319 13.78 -13.69 10.01
CA ASN A 319 14.73 -12.61 9.71
C ASN A 319 14.49 -11.25 10.41
N GLY A 320 13.38 -11.04 11.12
CA GLY A 320 13.20 -9.90 12.02
C GLY A 320 13.76 -10.22 13.40
N GLY A 321 15.08 -10.31 13.55
CA GLY A 321 15.67 -10.43 14.89
C GLY A 321 15.17 -9.27 15.75
N ASN A 322 14.87 -9.51 17.04
CA ASN A 322 14.67 -8.46 18.03
C ASN A 322 15.92 -7.57 18.05
N ARG A 323 15.99 -6.56 17.18
CA ARG A 323 17.06 -5.58 17.17
C ARG A 323 16.80 -4.62 18.31
N GLU A 324 17.62 -4.72 19.34
CA GLU A 324 17.73 -3.66 20.31
C GLU A 324 18.48 -2.51 19.66
N TYR A 325 17.75 -1.45 19.33
CA TYR A 325 18.33 -0.23 18.81
C TYR A 325 18.82 0.64 19.97
N GLU A 326 20.12 0.93 20.01
CA GLU A 326 20.68 1.91 20.94
C GLU A 326 20.48 3.35 20.45
N ASP A 327 20.27 3.54 19.14
CA ASP A 327 20.13 4.87 18.57
C ASP A 327 18.75 5.48 18.90
N PRO A 328 18.70 6.80 19.21
CA PRO A 328 17.49 7.46 19.67
C PRO A 328 16.46 7.69 18.55
N LEU A 329 16.75 7.39 17.29
CA LEU A 329 15.79 7.53 16.20
C LEU A 329 14.94 6.26 16.07
N ASN A 330 15.58 5.09 16.14
CA ASN A 330 14.88 3.81 16.16
C ASN A 330 14.28 3.50 17.55
N ASN A 331 14.91 4.01 18.62
CA ASN A 331 14.43 3.88 20.00
C ASN A 331 14.20 5.27 20.64
N PRO A 332 13.14 5.98 20.24
CA PRO A 332 12.88 7.34 20.70
C PRO A 332 12.55 7.39 22.20
N PRO A 333 12.86 8.50 22.88
CA PRO A 333 12.56 8.65 24.32
C PRO A 333 11.06 8.55 24.64
N TYR A 334 10.20 8.80 23.66
CA TYR A 334 8.76 8.57 23.73
C TYR A 334 8.35 7.62 22.60
N HIS A 335 7.68 6.52 22.95
CA HIS A 335 7.18 5.54 22.00
C HIS A 335 5.73 5.88 21.66
N VAL A 336 5.48 6.24 20.40
CA VAL A 336 4.13 6.34 19.83
C VAL A 336 3.42 4.99 20.01
N HIS A 337 2.10 4.97 20.21
CA HIS A 337 1.33 3.72 20.35
C HIS A 337 1.16 2.99 18.99
N ASN A 338 2.28 2.67 18.34
CA ASN A 338 2.36 1.98 17.06
C ASN A 338 1.91 0.51 17.19
N CYS A 339 0.96 0.08 16.36
CA CYS A 339 0.50 -1.30 16.26
C CYS A 339 0.11 -1.93 17.62
N VAL A 340 -0.68 -1.20 18.42
CA VAL A 340 -1.09 -1.63 19.77
C VAL A 340 -2.35 -2.48 19.78
N ALA A 341 -3.11 -2.51 18.69
CA ALA A 341 -4.26 -3.40 18.58
C ALA A 341 -3.77 -4.85 18.43
N GLY A 342 -3.79 -5.62 19.52
CA GLY A 342 -3.55 -7.06 19.46
C GLY A 342 -4.66 -7.69 18.62
N ILE A 343 -4.29 -8.47 17.61
CA ILE A 343 -5.22 -9.35 16.88
C ILE A 343 -4.93 -10.76 17.37
N ASP A 344 -5.85 -11.37 18.12
CA ASP A 344 -5.62 -12.67 18.76
C ASP A 344 -5.87 -13.83 17.78
N SER A 345 -6.91 -13.76 16.93
CA SER A 345 -7.24 -14.82 15.97
C SER A 345 -8.32 -14.43 14.95
N PHE A 346 -8.42 -15.24 13.88
CA PHE A 346 -9.56 -15.31 12.97
C PHE A 346 -10.40 -16.55 13.30
N SER A 347 -11.71 -16.41 13.40
CA SER A 347 -12.62 -17.57 13.39
C SER A 347 -13.57 -17.48 12.20
N ASN A 348 -13.53 -18.49 11.34
CA ASN A 348 -14.53 -18.65 10.28
C ASN A 348 -15.77 -19.30 10.89
N VAL A 349 -16.82 -18.51 11.09
CA VAL A 349 -18.12 -19.02 11.52
C VAL A 349 -18.91 -19.37 10.27
N GLN A 350 -19.16 -20.66 10.04
CA GLN A 350 -20.10 -21.10 9.02
C GLN A 350 -21.53 -20.88 9.52
N HIS A 351 -22.30 -20.06 8.80
CA HIS A 351 -23.73 -19.96 9.06
C HIS A 351 -24.47 -21.09 8.34
N GLU A 352 -24.96 -22.06 9.12
CA GLU A 352 -25.67 -23.25 8.65
C GLU A 352 -26.86 -22.92 7.71
N ASP A 353 -27.51 -21.77 7.92
CA ASP A 353 -28.68 -21.35 7.14
C ASP A 353 -28.35 -20.79 5.74
N THR A 354 -27.11 -20.33 5.53
CA THR A 354 -26.72 -19.62 4.28
C THR A 354 -25.56 -20.30 3.55
N GLY A 355 -24.82 -21.17 4.21
CA GLY A 355 -23.61 -21.81 3.66
C GLY A 355 -22.41 -20.88 3.49
N PHE A 356 -22.54 -19.59 3.83
CA PHE A 356 -21.45 -18.63 3.78
C PHE A 356 -20.66 -18.63 5.10
N GLY A 357 -19.33 -18.68 4.98
CA GLY A 357 -18.42 -18.43 6.10
C GLY A 357 -18.24 -16.92 6.29
N ILE A 358 -18.42 -16.43 7.52
CA ILE A 358 -18.09 -15.05 7.88
C ILE A 358 -16.85 -15.11 8.78
N SER A 359 -15.83 -14.31 8.46
CA SER A 359 -14.66 -14.19 9.31
C SER A 359 -14.98 -13.24 10.48
N GLU A 360 -15.08 -13.78 11.68
CA GLU A 360 -15.07 -12.97 12.91
C GLU A 360 -13.63 -12.67 13.29
N LEU A 361 -13.33 -11.38 13.47
CA LEU A 361 -12.04 -10.94 13.96
C LEU A 361 -12.09 -10.88 15.49
N ILE A 362 -11.20 -11.61 16.15
CA ILE A 362 -11.10 -11.59 17.61
C ILE A 362 -9.96 -10.65 17.99
N TRP A 363 -10.33 -9.45 18.45
CA TRP A 363 -9.38 -8.48 19.00
C TRP A 363 -8.83 -8.98 20.34
N GLY A 364 -7.50 -8.99 20.44
CA GLY A 364 -6.77 -9.34 21.63
C GLY A 364 -6.61 -8.19 22.61
N LYS A 365 -5.81 -8.43 23.67
CA LYS A 365 -5.46 -7.36 24.61
C LYS A 365 -4.52 -6.35 23.94
N PRO A 366 -4.61 -5.06 24.28
CA PRO A 366 -3.66 -4.07 23.81
C PRO A 366 -2.22 -4.50 24.08
N GLU A 367 -1.39 -4.51 23.04
CA GLU A 367 0.01 -4.86 23.15
C GLU A 367 0.86 -3.66 23.58
N LYS A 368 2.12 -3.93 23.97
CA LYS A 368 3.11 -2.86 24.08
C LYS A 368 3.32 -2.24 22.70
N PRO A 369 3.54 -0.92 22.61
CA PRO A 369 3.84 -0.28 21.33
C PRO A 369 4.99 -0.97 20.62
N LYS A 370 4.80 -1.26 19.33
CA LYS A 370 5.85 -1.80 18.47
C LYS A 370 6.90 -0.71 18.19
N PRO A 371 8.16 -1.09 17.92
CA PRO A 371 9.17 -0.14 17.44
C PRO A 371 8.70 0.63 16.20
N LEU A 372 9.25 1.81 15.94
CA LEU A 372 8.93 2.59 14.73
C LEU A 372 9.34 1.87 13.44
N THR A 373 10.32 0.96 13.53
CA THR A 373 10.81 0.12 12.43
C THR A 373 9.92 -1.08 12.13
N HIS A 374 8.85 -1.29 12.90
CA HIS A 374 7.94 -2.41 12.67
C HIS A 374 7.30 -2.31 11.27
N LYS A 375 7.48 -3.35 10.47
CA LYS A 375 7.04 -3.47 9.07
C LYS A 375 7.51 -2.33 8.16
N THR A 376 8.64 -1.71 8.47
CA THR A 376 9.22 -0.65 7.64
C THR A 376 10.75 -0.60 7.81
N PHE A 377 11.41 0.32 7.13
CA PHE A 377 12.85 0.47 7.16
C PHE A 377 13.32 1.40 8.31
N ASP A 378 14.62 1.33 8.61
CA ASP A 378 15.25 2.00 9.76
C ASP A 378 15.03 3.51 9.77
N MET A 379 14.75 4.07 10.94
CA MET A 379 14.56 5.51 11.15
C MET A 379 15.84 6.32 10.87
N THR A 380 16.99 5.64 10.88
CA THR A 380 18.30 6.18 10.53
C THR A 380 18.60 6.16 9.04
N ALA A 381 17.77 5.54 8.19
CA ALA A 381 17.95 5.61 6.75
C ALA A 381 17.88 7.07 6.24
N ARG A 382 18.56 7.34 5.14
CA ARG A 382 18.79 8.68 4.60
C ARG A 382 18.14 8.82 3.22
N PHE A 383 17.37 9.89 3.10
CA PHE A 383 16.87 10.43 1.85
C PHE A 383 17.96 11.31 1.22
N ALA A 384 17.96 11.43 -0.11
CA ALA A 384 18.92 12.16 -0.92
C ALA A 384 18.92 13.66 -0.62
N ASN A 385 17.79 14.20 -0.15
CA ASN A 385 17.72 15.59 0.35
C ASN A 385 18.36 15.79 1.74
N GLY A 386 18.96 14.75 2.33
CA GLY A 386 19.60 14.75 3.64
C GLY A 386 18.65 14.49 4.81
N ALA A 387 17.34 14.35 4.56
CA ALA A 387 16.39 14.01 5.60
C ALA A 387 16.52 12.55 6.05
N GLN A 388 16.04 12.28 7.26
CA GLN A 388 16.03 10.96 7.86
C GLN A 388 14.64 10.36 7.74
N GLN A 389 14.55 9.03 7.64
CA GLN A 389 13.28 8.32 7.68
C GLN A 389 12.42 8.70 8.88
N TYR A 390 13.02 8.92 10.05
CA TYR A 390 12.33 9.41 11.25
C TYR A 390 11.41 10.64 11.02
N ASN A 391 11.79 11.55 10.11
CA ASN A 391 11.03 12.76 9.79
C ASN A 391 10.18 12.62 8.51
N MET A 392 10.59 11.73 7.61
CA MET A 392 10.02 11.58 6.26
C MET A 392 9.04 10.42 6.13
N HIS A 393 8.97 9.52 7.12
CA HIS A 393 8.20 8.28 7.05
C HIS A 393 6.74 8.50 6.61
N ASN A 394 5.98 9.33 7.33
CA ASN A 394 4.59 9.65 6.97
C ASN A 394 4.45 10.42 5.64
N LEU A 395 5.55 10.91 5.07
CA LEU A 395 5.60 11.62 3.78
C LEU A 395 6.06 10.73 2.61
N TYR A 396 6.49 9.49 2.88
CA TYR A 396 7.01 8.61 1.84
C TYR A 396 5.95 8.31 0.77
N GLY A 397 4.77 7.84 1.20
CA GLY A 397 3.66 7.50 0.30
C GLY A 397 3.20 8.67 -0.57
N ILE A 398 2.99 9.86 0.01
CA ILE A 398 2.62 11.06 -0.76
C ILE A 398 3.74 11.50 -1.71
N GLY A 399 5.01 11.32 -1.33
CA GLY A 399 6.17 11.58 -2.19
C GLY A 399 6.20 10.67 -3.40
N MET A 400 6.10 9.36 -3.19
CA MET A 400 6.07 8.37 -4.27
C MET A 400 4.84 8.50 -5.14
N ALA A 401 3.66 8.77 -4.57
CA ALA A 401 2.45 8.99 -5.34
C ALA A 401 2.58 10.20 -6.31
N ARG A 402 3.37 11.23 -5.97
CA ARG A 402 3.69 12.34 -6.89
C ARG A 402 4.61 11.91 -8.03
N VAL A 403 5.58 11.04 -7.75
CA VAL A 403 6.50 10.48 -8.75
C VAL A 403 5.70 9.65 -9.76
N VAL A 404 4.92 8.69 -9.26
CA VAL A 404 4.12 7.78 -10.11
C VAL A 404 3.05 8.56 -10.88
N ARG A 405 2.41 9.56 -10.26
CA ARG A 405 1.47 10.45 -10.95
C ARG A 405 2.12 11.16 -12.14
N ALA A 406 3.32 11.71 -11.96
CA ALA A 406 4.04 12.39 -13.05
C ALA A 406 4.39 11.43 -14.19
N ALA A 407 4.81 10.21 -13.87
CA ALA A 407 5.06 9.17 -14.86
C ALA A 407 3.78 8.77 -15.62
N ALA A 408 2.66 8.61 -14.90
CA ALA A 408 1.36 8.32 -15.50
C ALA A 408 0.83 9.43 -16.43
N GLU A 409 1.23 10.68 -16.18
CA GLU A 409 0.94 11.85 -17.03
C GLU A 409 1.83 11.93 -18.26
N ALA A 410 3.01 11.32 -18.23
CA ALA A 410 3.93 11.27 -19.36
C ALA A 410 3.62 10.16 -20.38
N LEU A 411 2.75 9.20 -20.01
CA LEU A 411 2.32 8.13 -20.91
C LEU A 411 1.57 8.69 -22.14
N PRO A 412 1.84 8.17 -23.35
CA PRO A 412 1.25 8.67 -24.59
C PRO A 412 -0.19 8.17 -24.75
N ARG A 413 -1.13 8.78 -24.03
CA ARG A 413 -2.56 8.44 -24.08
C ARG A 413 -3.44 9.67 -24.01
N GLU A 414 -4.71 9.49 -24.33
CA GLU A 414 -5.72 10.54 -24.21
C GLU A 414 -6.36 10.55 -22.82
N GLY A 415 -6.74 11.74 -22.37
CA GLY A 415 -7.46 11.93 -21.11
C GLY A 415 -6.58 12.04 -19.86
N ARG A 416 -7.23 12.05 -18.71
CA ARG A 416 -6.58 12.28 -17.41
C ARG A 416 -6.18 10.95 -16.77
N PRO A 417 -5.00 10.86 -16.11
CA PRO A 417 -4.65 9.70 -15.31
C PRO A 417 -5.62 9.39 -14.20
N PHE A 418 -5.91 8.11 -14.04
CA PHE A 418 -6.36 7.57 -12.76
C PHE A 418 -5.15 7.14 -11.93
N MET A 419 -5.17 7.52 -10.65
CA MET A 419 -4.13 7.20 -9.68
C MET A 419 -4.79 6.83 -8.36
N LEU A 420 -4.46 5.66 -7.84
CA LEU A 420 -4.89 5.17 -6.54
C LEU A 420 -3.63 4.92 -5.68
N THR A 421 -3.61 5.33 -4.41
CA THR A 421 -2.48 5.12 -3.50
C THR A 421 -2.94 4.62 -2.13
N ARG A 422 -2.17 3.72 -1.50
CA ARG A 422 -2.51 3.22 -0.16
C ARG A 422 -2.16 4.25 0.90
N SER A 423 -0.87 4.52 1.03
CA SER A 423 -0.37 5.45 2.02
C SER A 423 -0.63 6.90 1.60
N THR A 424 -1.07 7.70 2.56
CA THR A 424 -1.46 9.09 2.33
C THR A 424 -1.01 10.00 3.47
N PHE A 425 -0.90 11.29 3.15
CA PHE A 425 -0.72 12.37 4.12
C PHE A 425 -1.68 13.51 3.78
N SER A 426 -1.83 14.49 4.66
CA SER A 426 -2.57 15.73 4.37
C SER A 426 -2.11 16.35 3.04
N GLY A 427 -3.01 16.38 2.06
CA GLY A 427 -2.76 16.89 0.70
C GLY A 427 -2.66 15.82 -0.41
N SER A 428 -2.56 14.52 -0.08
CA SER A 428 -2.54 13.44 -1.09
C SER A 428 -3.73 13.49 -2.05
N GLY A 429 -4.92 13.82 -1.54
CA GLY A 429 -6.16 13.90 -2.31
C GLY A 429 -6.13 14.92 -3.46
N SER A 430 -5.13 15.81 -3.52
CA SER A 430 -4.98 16.78 -4.60
C SER A 430 -4.45 16.20 -5.92
N PHE A 431 -4.06 14.93 -5.96
CA PHE A 431 -3.58 14.27 -7.20
C PHE A 431 -3.82 12.76 -7.29
N CYS A 432 -4.37 12.12 -6.26
CA CYS A 432 -4.67 10.69 -6.25
C CYS A 432 -5.88 10.36 -5.36
N GLY A 433 -6.54 9.23 -5.65
CA GLY A 433 -7.52 8.61 -4.76
C GLY A 433 -6.84 7.65 -3.78
N THR A 434 -7.61 7.14 -2.81
CA THR A 434 -7.19 6.09 -1.88
C THR A 434 -8.35 5.11 -1.65
N TRP A 435 -8.07 3.96 -1.05
CA TRP A 435 -9.05 2.96 -0.61
C TRP A 435 -8.81 2.62 0.86
N ASN A 436 -9.73 1.87 1.46
CA ASN A 436 -9.68 1.56 2.89
C ASN A 436 -8.64 0.48 3.27
N GLY A 437 -7.82 0.03 2.32
CA GLY A 437 -6.87 -1.06 2.52
C GLY A 437 -7.52 -2.43 2.67
N ASP A 438 -6.82 -3.29 3.40
CA ASP A 438 -7.06 -4.74 3.49
C ASP A 438 -8.15 -5.05 4.52
N ASN A 439 -9.40 -4.79 4.15
CA ASN A 439 -10.53 -5.16 5.00
C ASN A 439 -10.80 -6.67 4.96
N VAL A 440 -11.68 -7.12 5.85
CA VAL A 440 -12.19 -8.50 5.88
C VAL A 440 -13.69 -8.52 5.60
N GLY A 441 -14.17 -9.61 5.01
CA GLY A 441 -15.57 -9.78 4.59
C GLY A 441 -16.53 -10.00 5.76
N ASN A 442 -16.72 -8.99 6.63
CA ASN A 442 -17.64 -9.05 7.75
C ASN A 442 -18.41 -7.73 7.99
N TRP A 443 -19.43 -7.81 8.85
CA TRP A 443 -20.33 -6.68 9.14
C TRP A 443 -19.64 -5.50 9.83
N GLU A 444 -18.64 -5.77 10.66
CA GLU A 444 -17.90 -4.72 11.36
C GLU A 444 -17.10 -3.86 10.36
N GLN A 445 -16.38 -4.51 9.45
CA GLN A 445 -15.60 -3.85 8.41
C GLN A 445 -16.48 -3.10 7.41
N TYR A 446 -17.65 -3.64 7.07
CA TYR A 446 -18.63 -2.90 6.27
C TYR A 446 -18.99 -1.56 6.92
N ARG A 447 -19.31 -1.57 8.23
CA ARG A 447 -19.63 -0.36 8.99
C ARG A 447 -18.42 0.58 9.10
N SER A 448 -17.24 0.05 9.37
CA SER A 448 -16.01 0.83 9.46
C SER A 448 -15.64 1.49 8.12
N GLY A 449 -15.92 0.82 7.00
CA GLY A 449 -15.72 1.35 5.66
C GLY A 449 -16.56 2.60 5.39
N VAL A 450 -17.83 2.63 5.80
CA VAL A 450 -18.68 3.83 5.70
C VAL A 450 -18.08 5.00 6.49
N HIS A 451 -17.58 4.73 7.71
CA HIS A 451 -16.92 5.76 8.51
C HIS A 451 -15.63 6.27 7.88
N ALA A 452 -14.85 5.41 7.25
CA ALA A 452 -13.60 5.78 6.58
C ALA A 452 -13.86 6.70 5.37
N VAL A 453 -14.88 6.41 4.56
CA VAL A 453 -15.28 7.29 3.43
C VAL A 453 -15.67 8.68 3.92
N ILE A 454 -16.45 8.79 5.00
CA ILE A 454 -16.82 10.09 5.57
C ILE A 454 -15.59 10.85 6.08
N LYS A 455 -14.64 10.14 6.73
CA LYS A 455 -13.39 10.76 7.20
C LYS A 455 -12.54 11.26 6.04
N ALA A 456 -12.46 10.54 4.93
CA ALA A 456 -11.65 10.93 3.78
C ALA A 456 -12.14 12.22 3.09
N GLN A 457 -13.39 12.65 3.34
CA GLN A 457 -13.95 13.89 2.79
C GLN A 457 -13.55 15.15 3.58
N VAL A 458 -13.16 15.00 4.86
CA VAL A 458 -12.86 16.11 5.78
C VAL A 458 -11.37 16.22 6.02
#